data_AF-A0A816L9X2-F1
#
_entry.id   AF-A0A816L9X2-F1
#
_cell.length_a   1.000
_cell.length_b   1.000
_cell.length_c   1.000
_cell.angle_alpha   90.00
_cell.angle_beta   90.00
_cell.angle_gamma   90.00
#
_symmetry.space_group_name_H-M   'P 1'
#
loop_
_entity.id
_entity.type
_entity.pdbx_description
1 polymer ?
#
loop_
_entity_poly.entity_id
_entity_poly.type
_entity_poly.pdbx_seq_one_letter_code
_entity_poly.pdbx_strand_id
1 'polypeptide(L)'
;MSNVTDSSTIDLINNISAQINRYITLFVLLFGTIGNLLNTLVLSQPSLRSNPCVLYFLGSSISSLGIMLVGLPTRFIGVWISTDPTNTNAFLCKSRIFLLYGFRTTSVWLIVFATVDRWFVSSFRVTRRFLSSRRIAHKSIFIIHILSFLLWSQTLYCYNTDRIQAPLTCYGMSPICRIFNDVTYAITTVLIPSVLMLIFGFLTIHNINRSQRAVVPFMGTIHDIRATIHLCFIRHRYLTNFLKPNKMTDRKAVIKNADMSEDMQQDAVDIATQALEKYNIEKDIAAYIKKEFDKKYNPTWHCIVGRNFGSYVTHETKHFIYFYLGQVAILLFKSG
;
A
#
# COMPACT_ATOMS: atom_id res chain seq x y z
N MET A 1 -55.76 2.34 -25.54
CA MET A 1 -55.02 1.09 -25.85
C MET A 1 -53.51 1.22 -25.59
N SER A 2 -53.00 2.38 -25.14
CA SER A 2 -51.59 2.64 -24.81
C SER A 2 -51.14 2.20 -23.40
N ASN A 3 -52.05 2.02 -22.44
CA ASN A 3 -51.68 1.72 -21.04
C ASN A 3 -51.32 0.24 -20.77
N VAL A 4 -51.69 -0.71 -21.63
CA VAL A 4 -51.53 -2.15 -21.38
C VAL A 4 -50.13 -2.64 -21.74
N THR A 5 -49.50 -2.04 -22.76
CA THR A 5 -48.12 -2.33 -23.15
C THR A 5 -47.12 -1.82 -22.11
N ASP A 6 -47.40 -0.66 -21.50
CA ASP A 6 -46.54 -0.07 -20.47
C ASP A 6 -46.56 -0.87 -19.16
N SER A 7 -47.73 -1.37 -18.73
CA SER A 7 -47.81 -2.20 -17.52
C SER A 7 -47.07 -3.53 -17.68
N SER A 8 -47.24 -4.21 -18.82
CA SER A 8 -46.53 -5.47 -19.12
C SER A 8 -45.00 -5.30 -19.19
N THR A 9 -44.54 -4.14 -19.68
CA THR A 9 -43.12 -3.81 -19.76
C THR A 9 -42.54 -3.52 -18.36
N ILE A 10 -43.27 -2.77 -17.53
CA ILE A 10 -42.89 -2.49 -16.13
C ILE A 10 -42.80 -3.80 -15.33
N ASP A 11 -43.76 -4.71 -15.48
CA ASP A 11 -43.76 -5.99 -14.78
C ASP A 11 -42.60 -6.89 -15.22
N LEU A 12 -42.29 -6.90 -16.52
CA LEU A 12 -41.12 -7.60 -17.05
C LEU A 12 -39.82 -7.03 -16.47
N ILE A 13 -39.66 -5.71 -16.45
CA ILE A 13 -38.47 -5.03 -15.88
C ILE A 13 -38.34 -5.33 -14.38
N ASN A 14 -39.45 -5.28 -13.63
CA ASN A 14 -39.45 -5.60 -12.20
C ASN A 14 -39.08 -7.06 -11.95
N ASN A 15 -39.59 -7.99 -12.75
CA ASN A 15 -39.25 -9.41 -12.65
C ASN A 15 -37.77 -9.66 -12.99
N ILE A 16 -37.26 -9.06 -14.07
CA ILE A 16 -35.83 -9.13 -14.44
C ILE A 16 -34.97 -8.56 -13.30
N SER A 17 -35.32 -7.39 -12.78
CA SER A 17 -34.63 -6.76 -11.64
C SER A 17 -34.63 -7.66 -10.41
N ALA A 18 -35.75 -8.33 -10.10
CA ALA A 18 -35.84 -9.25 -8.97
C ALA A 18 -34.93 -10.48 -9.16
N GLN A 19 -34.91 -11.08 -10.35
CA GLN A 19 -34.02 -12.21 -10.67
C GLN A 19 -32.55 -11.81 -10.62
N ILE A 20 -32.19 -10.68 -11.21
CA ILE A 20 -30.85 -10.11 -11.16
C ILE A 20 -30.43 -9.90 -9.71
N ASN A 21 -31.26 -9.23 -8.91
CA ASN A 21 -30.97 -8.99 -7.50
C ASN A 21 -30.82 -10.29 -6.70
N ARG A 22 -31.60 -11.34 -7.02
CA ARG A 22 -31.51 -12.65 -6.37
C ARG A 22 -30.15 -13.32 -6.60
N TYR A 23 -29.73 -13.46 -7.87
CA TYR A 23 -28.49 -14.16 -8.19
C TYR A 23 -27.24 -13.33 -7.92
N ILE A 24 -27.28 -12.03 -8.22
CA ILE A 24 -26.14 -11.14 -7.95
C ILE A 24 -25.90 -11.00 -6.44
N THR A 25 -26.95 -10.88 -5.62
CA THR A 25 -26.77 -10.77 -4.16
C THR A 25 -26.11 -12.02 -3.59
N LEU A 26 -26.47 -13.21 -4.07
CA LEU A 26 -25.82 -14.47 -3.69
C LEU A 26 -24.35 -14.52 -4.11
N PHE A 27 -24.06 -14.13 -5.34
CA PHE A 27 -22.69 -14.08 -5.84
C PHE A 27 -21.82 -13.11 -5.03
N VAL A 28 -22.32 -11.90 -4.80
CA VAL A 28 -21.64 -10.87 -3.99
C VAL A 28 -21.47 -11.33 -2.54
N LEU A 29 -22.45 -12.04 -1.98
CA LEU A 29 -22.34 -12.61 -0.64
C LEU A 29 -21.23 -13.66 -0.58
N LEU A 30 -21.21 -14.62 -1.49
CA LEU A 30 -20.20 -15.69 -1.49
C LEU A 30 -18.79 -15.11 -1.70
N PHE A 31 -18.56 -14.47 -2.84
CA PHE A 31 -17.22 -14.01 -3.20
C PHE A 31 -16.77 -12.80 -2.38
N GLY A 32 -17.72 -11.92 -2.01
CA GLY A 32 -17.42 -10.77 -1.18
C GLY A 32 -16.99 -11.15 0.24
N THR A 33 -17.68 -12.10 0.87
CA THR A 33 -17.32 -12.55 2.22
C THR A 33 -15.98 -13.30 2.21
N ILE A 34 -15.80 -14.24 1.28
CA ILE A 34 -14.54 -14.98 1.11
C ILE A 34 -13.38 -14.00 0.88
N GLY A 35 -13.54 -13.05 -0.05
CA GLY A 35 -12.49 -12.08 -0.38
C GLY A 35 -12.09 -11.22 0.82
N ASN A 36 -13.05 -10.69 1.56
CA ASN A 36 -12.75 -9.87 2.74
C ASN A 36 -12.20 -10.70 3.92
N LEU A 37 -12.65 -11.95 4.09
CA LEU A 37 -12.08 -12.86 5.09
C LEU A 37 -10.63 -13.18 4.78
N LEU A 38 -10.31 -13.54 3.54
CA LEU A 38 -8.93 -13.80 3.11
C LEU A 38 -8.06 -12.55 3.27
N ASN A 39 -8.55 -11.37 2.89
CA ASN A 39 -7.84 -10.10 3.11
C ASN A 39 -7.56 -9.88 4.60
N THR A 40 -8.55 -10.09 5.47
CA THR A 40 -8.37 -9.95 6.91
C THR A 40 -7.35 -10.96 7.44
N LEU A 41 -7.40 -12.23 7.02
CA LEU A 41 -6.45 -13.27 7.44
C LEU A 41 -5.00 -12.93 7.02
N VAL A 42 -4.81 -12.55 5.75
CA VAL A 42 -3.49 -12.20 5.21
C VAL A 42 -2.95 -10.94 5.90
N LEU A 43 -3.71 -9.86 5.93
CA LEU A 43 -3.25 -8.57 6.47
C LEU A 43 -3.12 -8.57 8.01
N SER A 44 -3.69 -9.57 8.70
CA SER A 44 -3.50 -9.75 10.15
C SER A 44 -2.12 -10.33 10.51
N GLN A 45 -1.38 -10.88 9.55
CA GLN A 45 -0.07 -11.48 9.80
C GLN A 45 0.91 -10.46 10.41
N PRO A 46 1.63 -10.82 11.50
CA PRO A 46 2.54 -9.90 12.20
C PRO A 46 3.63 -9.30 11.31
N SER A 47 4.10 -10.06 10.31
CA SER A 47 5.09 -9.63 9.32
C SER A 47 4.61 -8.41 8.53
N LEU A 48 3.34 -8.41 8.10
CA LEU A 48 2.75 -7.34 7.29
C LEU A 48 2.30 -6.14 8.13
N ARG A 49 1.84 -6.37 9.37
CA ARG A 49 1.41 -5.31 10.31
C ARG A 49 2.54 -4.39 10.78
N SER A 50 3.79 -4.66 10.39
CA SER A 50 4.91 -3.73 10.54
C SER A 50 4.70 -2.44 9.74
N ASN A 51 3.99 -2.51 8.61
CA ASN A 51 3.68 -1.39 7.73
C ASN A 51 2.34 -0.70 8.14
N PRO A 52 2.32 0.60 8.47
CA PRO A 52 1.11 1.31 8.86
C PRO A 52 -0.01 1.28 7.80
N CYS A 53 0.34 1.35 6.51
CA CYS A 53 -0.59 1.27 5.38
C CYS A 53 -1.43 -0.02 5.41
N VAL A 54 -0.82 -1.14 5.81
CA VAL A 54 -1.50 -2.45 5.93
C VAL A 54 -2.56 -2.43 7.03
N LEU A 55 -2.35 -1.69 8.12
CA LEU A 55 -3.33 -1.57 9.21
C LEU A 55 -4.61 -0.88 8.74
N TYR A 56 -4.50 0.13 7.87
CA TYR A 56 -5.65 0.80 7.28
C TYR A 56 -6.42 -0.13 6.32
N PHE A 57 -5.72 -0.89 5.47
CA PHE A 57 -6.36 -1.89 4.60
C PHE A 57 -7.03 -3.03 5.37
N LEU A 58 -6.41 -3.47 6.47
CA LEU A 58 -7.00 -4.44 7.39
C LEU A 58 -8.29 -3.89 8.01
N GLY A 59 -8.26 -2.67 8.54
CA GLY A 59 -9.45 -2.01 9.10
C GLY A 59 -10.56 -1.81 8.05
N SER A 60 -10.20 -1.49 6.81
CA SER A 60 -11.17 -1.37 5.71
C SER A 60 -11.80 -2.71 5.34
N SER A 61 -11.01 -3.80 5.35
CA SER A 61 -11.51 -5.17 5.11
C SER A 61 -12.46 -5.62 6.23
N ILE A 62 -12.12 -5.35 7.50
CA ILE A 62 -13.00 -5.61 8.65
C ILE A 62 -14.30 -4.80 8.55
N SER A 63 -14.21 -3.52 8.18
CA SER A 63 -15.40 -2.68 7.98
C SER A 63 -16.27 -3.21 6.83
N SER A 64 -15.66 -3.69 5.75
CA SER A 64 -16.35 -4.30 4.61
C SER A 64 -17.07 -5.61 4.99
N LEU A 65 -16.48 -6.42 5.88
CA LEU A 65 -17.19 -7.55 6.49
C LEU A 65 -18.41 -7.08 7.29
N GLY A 66 -18.29 -6.00 8.06
CA GLY A 66 -19.42 -5.37 8.76
C GLY A 66 -20.57 -4.98 7.83
N ILE A 67 -20.27 -4.38 6.67
CA ILE A 67 -21.27 -4.08 5.64
C ILE A 67 -21.98 -5.34 5.16
N MET A 68 -21.22 -6.41 4.91
CA MET A 68 -21.76 -7.67 4.43
C MET A 68 -22.64 -8.35 5.48
N LEU A 69 -22.19 -8.37 6.73
CA LEU A 69 -22.94 -8.95 7.86
C LEU A 69 -24.26 -8.22 8.13
N VAL A 70 -24.31 -6.89 7.96
CA VAL A 70 -25.53 -6.11 8.19
C VAL A 70 -26.45 -6.09 6.96
N GLY A 71 -25.88 -5.91 5.77
CA GLY A 71 -26.63 -5.61 4.55
C GLY A 71 -27.17 -6.84 3.82
N LEU A 72 -26.46 -7.96 3.87
CA LEU A 72 -26.76 -9.11 3.03
C LEU A 72 -27.78 -10.08 3.64
N PRO A 73 -27.79 -10.38 4.96
CA PRO A 73 -28.81 -11.25 5.55
C PRO A 73 -30.23 -10.70 5.33
N THR A 74 -30.41 -9.39 5.47
CA THR A 74 -31.70 -8.72 5.27
C THR A 74 -32.16 -8.77 3.82
N ARG A 75 -31.25 -8.58 2.85
CA ARG A 75 -31.56 -8.75 1.42
C ARG A 75 -31.83 -10.20 1.03
N PHE A 76 -31.09 -11.16 1.59
CA PHE A 76 -31.31 -12.57 1.34
C PHE A 76 -32.70 -13.00 1.83
N ILE A 77 -33.07 -12.63 3.05
CA ILE A 77 -34.40 -12.90 3.61
C ILE A 77 -35.50 -12.24 2.78
N GLY A 78 -35.33 -10.97 2.38
CA GLY A 78 -36.31 -10.26 1.55
C GLY A 78 -36.55 -10.89 0.17
N VAL A 79 -35.50 -11.45 -0.45
CA VAL A 79 -35.60 -12.03 -1.80
C VAL A 79 -36.09 -13.49 -1.78
N TRP A 80 -35.76 -14.27 -0.75
CA TRP A 80 -36.06 -15.71 -0.68
C TRP A 80 -37.28 -16.05 0.18
N ILE A 81 -37.49 -15.32 1.28
CA ILE A 81 -38.57 -15.58 2.25
C ILE A 81 -39.72 -14.56 2.05
N SER A 82 -39.58 -13.61 1.11
CA SER A 82 -40.56 -12.58 0.75
C SER A 82 -41.01 -11.65 1.90
N THR A 83 -40.38 -11.75 3.07
CA THR A 83 -40.64 -10.94 4.27
C THR A 83 -39.33 -10.43 4.85
N ASP A 84 -38.91 -9.23 4.45
CA ASP A 84 -37.75 -8.57 5.06
C ASP A 84 -38.13 -8.00 6.44
N PRO A 85 -37.51 -8.43 7.55
CA PRO A 85 -37.86 -7.96 8.89
C PRO A 85 -37.54 -6.47 9.13
N THR A 86 -36.69 -5.86 8.29
CA THR A 86 -36.43 -4.41 8.37
C THR A 86 -37.61 -3.58 7.87
N ASN A 87 -38.54 -4.21 7.16
CA ASN A 87 -39.72 -3.55 6.61
C ASN A 87 -40.89 -3.49 7.60
N THR A 88 -40.86 -4.31 8.65
CA THR A 88 -41.91 -4.38 9.67
C THR A 88 -41.45 -3.85 11.02
N ASN A 89 -40.14 -3.80 11.26
CA ASN A 89 -39.56 -3.36 12.52
C ASN A 89 -38.74 -2.07 12.36
N ALA A 90 -39.27 -0.96 12.91
CA ALA A 90 -38.64 0.35 12.86
C ALA A 90 -37.21 0.37 13.44
N PHE A 91 -36.96 -0.39 14.51
CA PHE A 91 -35.62 -0.50 15.11
C PHE A 91 -34.64 -1.19 14.16
N LEU A 92 -35.05 -2.28 13.50
CA LEU A 92 -34.22 -2.98 12.51
C LEU A 92 -33.98 -2.13 11.25
N CYS A 93 -34.99 -1.39 10.77
CA CYS A 93 -34.82 -0.42 9.69
C CYS A 93 -33.74 0.62 10.03
N LYS A 94 -33.91 1.31 11.16
CA LYS A 94 -33.01 2.39 11.62
C LYS A 94 -31.59 1.89 11.87
N SER A 95 -31.44 0.81 12.64
CA SER A 95 -30.14 0.25 13.00
C SER A 95 -29.38 -0.28 11.77
N ARG A 96 -30.06 -0.96 10.85
CA ARG A 96 -29.46 -1.42 9.60
C ARG A 96 -28.89 -0.28 8.79
N ILE A 97 -29.67 0.76 8.57
CA ILE A 97 -29.26 1.92 7.76
C ILE A 97 -28.07 2.64 8.43
N PHE A 98 -28.16 2.88 9.74
CA PHE A 98 -27.09 3.48 10.53
C PHE A 98 -25.78 2.71 10.42
N LEU A 99 -25.81 1.39 10.67
CA LEU A 99 -24.63 0.54 10.61
C LEU A 99 -24.05 0.46 9.19
N LEU A 100 -24.89 0.33 8.16
CA LEU A 100 -24.43 0.25 6.77
C LEU A 100 -23.68 1.51 6.35
N TYR A 101 -24.25 2.69 6.61
CA TYR A 101 -23.58 3.94 6.27
C TYR A 101 -22.32 4.18 7.11
N GLY A 102 -22.35 3.84 8.41
CA GLY A 102 -21.18 3.93 9.30
C GLY A 102 -20.01 3.05 8.84
N PHE A 103 -20.25 1.76 8.56
CA PHE A 103 -19.21 0.85 8.09
C PHE A 103 -18.71 1.20 6.69
N ARG A 104 -19.60 1.61 5.78
CA ARG A 104 -19.21 2.04 4.42
C ARG A 104 -18.31 3.26 4.45
N THR A 105 -18.67 4.26 5.24
CA THR A 105 -17.86 5.48 5.41
C THR A 105 -16.51 5.14 6.03
N THR A 106 -16.50 4.31 7.08
CA THR A 106 -15.26 3.85 7.71
C THR A 106 -14.35 3.18 6.68
N SER A 107 -14.86 2.21 5.90
CA SER A 107 -14.09 1.47 4.89
C SER A 107 -13.42 2.39 3.87
N VAL A 108 -14.17 3.35 3.31
CA VAL A 108 -13.66 4.27 2.28
C VAL A 108 -12.60 5.22 2.85
N TRP A 109 -12.86 5.83 4.01
CA TRP A 109 -11.91 6.76 4.61
C TRP A 109 -10.62 6.07 5.07
N LEU A 110 -10.67 4.82 5.48
CA LEU A 110 -9.47 4.05 5.76
C LEU A 110 -8.59 3.84 4.51
N ILE A 111 -9.19 3.66 3.32
CA ILE A 111 -8.43 3.58 2.05
C ILE A 111 -7.81 4.93 1.69
N VAL A 112 -8.53 6.04 1.92
CA VAL A 112 -7.97 7.40 1.76
C VAL A 112 -6.74 7.57 2.64
N PHE A 113 -6.84 7.22 3.93
CA PHE A 113 -5.72 7.32 4.87
C PHE A 113 -4.56 6.37 4.51
N ALA A 114 -4.84 5.18 3.97
CA ALA A 114 -3.81 4.30 3.44
C ALA A 114 -3.04 4.96 2.27
N THR A 115 -3.74 5.72 1.42
CA THR A 115 -3.15 6.46 0.31
C THR A 115 -2.30 7.64 0.80
N VAL A 116 -2.77 8.36 1.81
CA VAL A 116 -2.03 9.44 2.48
C VAL A 116 -0.76 8.91 3.16
N ASP A 117 -0.86 7.77 3.86
CA ASP A 117 0.27 7.11 4.50
C ASP A 117 1.34 6.70 3.47
N ARG A 118 0.91 6.11 2.34
CA ARG A 118 1.80 5.79 1.23
C ARG A 118 2.49 7.04 0.65
N TRP A 119 1.79 8.17 0.60
CA TRP A 119 2.39 9.45 0.22
C TRP A 119 3.44 9.91 1.24
N PHE A 120 3.18 9.81 2.54
CA PHE A 120 4.16 10.13 3.59
C PHE A 120 5.44 9.31 3.46
N VAL A 121 5.32 8.00 3.24
CA VAL A 121 6.47 7.11 3.02
C VAL A 121 7.27 7.52 1.77
N SER A 122 6.59 7.86 0.68
CA SER A 122 7.23 8.25 -0.58
C SER A 122 7.90 9.64 -0.56
N SER A 123 7.50 10.52 0.37
CA SER A 123 7.97 11.91 0.43
C SER A 123 9.48 12.02 0.63
N PHE A 124 10.14 13.02 0.03
CA PHE A 124 11.57 13.29 0.25
C PHE A 124 11.89 13.85 1.64
N ARG A 125 10.95 14.61 2.21
CA ARG A 125 11.15 15.26 3.51
C ARG A 125 11.04 14.22 4.62
N VAL A 126 12.12 14.04 5.38
CA VAL A 126 12.19 13.09 6.50
C VAL A 126 11.09 13.35 7.53
N THR A 127 10.81 14.62 7.84
CA THR A 127 9.73 15.04 8.75
C THR A 127 8.37 14.47 8.37
N ARG A 128 8.07 14.37 7.06
CA ARG A 128 6.80 13.80 6.58
C ARG A 128 6.78 12.27 6.69
N ARG A 129 7.93 11.60 6.50
CA ARG A 129 8.02 10.13 6.66
C ARG A 129 7.75 9.70 8.10
N PHE A 130 8.17 10.49 9.09
CA PHE A 130 7.89 10.20 10.50
C PHE A 130 6.39 10.21 10.86
N LEU A 131 5.54 10.82 10.04
CA LEU A 131 4.08 10.78 10.22
C LEU A 131 3.49 9.40 9.87
N SER A 132 4.17 8.62 9.03
CA SER A 132 3.84 7.22 8.77
C SER A 132 4.33 6.36 9.93
N SER A 133 3.47 6.21 10.95
CA SER A 133 3.76 5.44 12.16
C SER A 133 2.57 4.58 12.55
N ARG A 134 2.82 3.36 13.04
CA ARG A 134 1.75 2.47 13.52
C ARG A 134 0.92 3.09 14.65
N ARG A 135 1.55 3.90 15.51
CA ARG A 135 0.85 4.58 16.61
C ARG A 135 -0.16 5.59 16.07
N ILE A 136 0.23 6.33 15.03
CA ILE A 136 -0.66 7.27 14.35
C ILE A 136 -1.76 6.50 13.63
N ALA A 137 -1.42 5.43 12.91
CA ALA A 137 -2.40 4.60 12.21
C ALA A 137 -3.48 4.02 13.14
N HIS A 138 -3.11 3.42 14.27
CA HIS A 138 -4.11 2.93 15.23
C HIS A 138 -5.03 4.03 15.76
N LYS A 139 -4.48 5.20 16.10
CA LYS A 139 -5.27 6.35 16.55
C LYS A 139 -6.20 6.85 15.45
N SER A 140 -5.71 6.99 14.23
CA SER A 140 -6.49 7.42 13.07
C SER A 140 -7.61 6.45 12.75
N ILE A 141 -7.36 5.13 12.79
CA ILE A 141 -8.41 4.11 12.57
C ILE A 141 -9.54 4.26 13.59
N PHE A 142 -9.21 4.39 14.87
CA PHE A 142 -10.20 4.56 15.94
C PHE A 142 -11.01 5.85 15.76
N ILE A 143 -10.34 6.97 15.49
CA ILE A 143 -10.98 8.27 15.26
C ILE A 143 -11.91 8.23 14.04
N ILE A 144 -11.45 7.68 12.91
CA ILE A 144 -12.25 7.56 11.68
C ILE A 144 -13.49 6.73 11.91
N HIS A 145 -13.37 5.63 12.65
CA HIS A 145 -14.52 4.78 12.97
C HIS A 145 -15.57 5.56 13.79
N ILE A 146 -15.15 6.25 14.85
CA ILE A 146 -16.08 7.06 15.67
C ILE A 146 -16.72 8.17 14.84
N LEU A 147 -15.92 8.95 14.10
CA LEU A 147 -16.43 10.06 13.29
C LEU A 147 -17.40 9.59 12.21
N SER A 148 -17.15 8.42 11.61
CA SER A 148 -18.04 7.83 10.61
C SER A 148 -19.40 7.50 11.20
N PHE A 149 -19.46 6.92 12.41
CA PHE A 149 -20.74 6.58 13.04
C PHE A 149 -21.45 7.84 13.57
N LEU A 150 -20.71 8.82 14.09
CA LEU A 150 -21.29 10.12 14.49
C LEU A 150 -21.91 10.85 13.30
N LEU A 151 -21.23 10.87 12.14
CA LEU A 151 -21.70 11.48 10.90
C LEU A 151 -23.03 10.88 10.40
N TRP A 152 -23.35 9.64 10.77
CA TRP A 152 -24.57 8.96 10.33
C TRP A 152 -25.61 8.79 11.43
N SER A 153 -25.37 9.34 12.62
CA SER A 153 -26.29 9.26 13.77
C SER A 153 -27.71 9.76 13.45
N GLN A 154 -27.83 10.79 12.60
CA GLN A 154 -29.13 11.32 12.15
C GLN A 154 -30.00 10.31 11.39
N THR A 155 -29.42 9.23 10.85
CA THR A 155 -30.20 8.19 10.17
C THR A 155 -31.14 7.43 11.11
N LEU A 156 -30.81 7.37 12.41
CA LEU A 156 -31.69 6.80 13.44
C LEU A 156 -32.99 7.59 13.61
N TYR A 157 -32.96 8.89 13.29
CA TYR A 157 -34.14 9.75 13.28
C TYR A 157 -34.82 9.79 11.91
N CYS A 158 -34.04 9.92 10.83
CA CYS A 158 -34.56 10.19 9.49
C CYS A 158 -35.31 9.02 8.81
N TYR A 159 -35.17 7.78 9.31
CA TYR A 159 -35.80 6.59 8.72
C TYR A 159 -36.92 6.03 9.59
N ASN A 160 -38.00 5.55 8.96
CA ASN A 160 -39.09 4.85 9.65
C ASN A 160 -39.77 3.82 8.73
N THR A 161 -40.59 2.96 9.33
CA THR A 161 -41.36 1.90 8.64
C THR A 161 -42.84 2.27 8.40
N ASP A 162 -43.36 3.31 9.06
CA ASP A 162 -44.79 3.63 9.02
C ASP A 162 -45.20 4.51 7.82
N ARG A 163 -45.86 3.90 6.83
CA ARG A 163 -46.87 4.56 6.00
C ARG A 163 -47.91 3.54 5.53
N ILE A 164 -49.18 3.92 5.64
CA ILE A 164 -50.35 3.12 5.20
C ILE A 164 -50.46 3.03 3.65
N GLN A 165 -49.58 3.67 2.87
CA GLN A 165 -49.66 3.72 1.39
C GLN A 165 -48.30 4.08 0.73
N ALA A 166 -47.22 3.37 1.07
CA ALA A 166 -45.93 3.53 0.39
C ALA A 166 -45.42 2.17 -0.17
N PRO A 167 -44.89 2.12 -1.40
CA PRO A 167 -44.30 0.90 -1.96
C PRO A 167 -42.93 0.54 -1.36
N LEU A 168 -42.31 1.43 -0.57
CA LEU A 168 -41.07 1.17 0.17
C LEU A 168 -41.35 1.07 1.66
N THR A 169 -40.85 0.00 2.27
CA THR A 169 -41.18 -0.40 3.65
C THR A 169 -40.09 -0.09 4.69
N CYS A 170 -39.02 0.61 4.30
CA CYS A 170 -38.11 1.34 5.19
C CYS A 170 -37.61 2.58 4.44
N TYR A 171 -38.08 3.77 4.81
CA TYR A 171 -37.91 4.96 3.98
C TYR A 171 -37.54 6.21 4.79
N GLY A 172 -36.88 7.17 4.11
CA GLY A 172 -36.61 8.49 4.68
C GLY A 172 -37.90 9.27 4.86
N MET A 173 -38.26 9.58 6.11
CA MET A 173 -39.58 10.13 6.50
C MET A 173 -39.95 11.42 5.78
N SER A 174 -38.95 12.26 5.49
CA SER A 174 -39.10 13.56 4.82
C SER A 174 -38.22 13.65 3.57
N PRO A 175 -38.65 14.39 2.52
CA PRO A 175 -37.79 14.75 1.40
C PRO A 175 -36.47 15.40 1.85
N ILE A 176 -36.50 16.21 2.91
CA ILE A 176 -35.31 16.87 3.47
C ILE A 176 -34.31 15.82 3.99
N CYS A 177 -34.78 14.83 4.75
CA CYS A 177 -33.96 13.73 5.24
C CYS A 177 -33.33 12.93 4.10
N ARG A 178 -34.07 12.70 3.01
CA ARG A 178 -33.55 11.98 1.83
C ARG A 178 -32.45 12.78 1.15
N ILE A 179 -32.74 14.02 0.77
CA ILE A 179 -31.75 14.91 0.12
C ILE A 179 -30.51 15.09 0.99
N PHE A 180 -30.69 15.34 2.29
CA PHE A 180 -29.56 15.50 3.22
C PHE A 180 -28.68 14.25 3.26
N ASN A 181 -29.29 13.06 3.39
CA ASN A 181 -28.53 11.80 3.42
C ASN A 181 -27.86 11.51 2.08
N ASP A 182 -28.54 11.71 0.95
CA ASP A 182 -28.00 11.44 -0.38
C ASP A 182 -26.84 12.39 -0.71
N VAL A 183 -26.98 13.68 -0.39
CA VAL A 183 -25.91 14.68 -0.54
C VAL A 183 -24.74 14.38 0.38
N THR A 184 -25.00 14.09 1.66
CA THR A 184 -23.96 13.72 2.62
C THR A 184 -23.21 12.47 2.15
N TYR A 185 -23.93 11.47 1.66
CA TYR A 185 -23.35 10.24 1.13
C TYR A 185 -22.46 10.53 -0.09
N ALA A 186 -23.00 11.26 -1.07
CA ALA A 186 -22.27 11.61 -2.29
C ALA A 186 -20.99 12.38 -1.99
N ILE A 187 -21.04 13.34 -1.07
CA ILE A 187 -19.88 14.15 -0.70
C ILE A 187 -18.84 13.31 0.07
N THR A 188 -19.27 12.64 1.15
CA THR A 188 -18.36 12.04 2.13
C THR A 188 -17.86 10.65 1.75
N THR A 189 -18.59 9.92 0.91
CA THR A 189 -18.23 8.56 0.48
C THR A 189 -17.75 8.50 -0.96
N VAL A 190 -18.13 9.46 -1.81
CA VAL A 190 -17.78 9.43 -3.25
C VAL A 190 -16.84 10.56 -3.62
N LEU A 191 -17.29 11.82 -3.58
CA LEU A 191 -16.57 12.96 -4.15
C LEU A 191 -15.27 13.26 -3.41
N ILE A 192 -15.34 13.52 -2.10
CA ILE A 192 -14.15 13.89 -1.30
C ILE A 192 -13.12 12.75 -1.30
N PRO A 193 -13.48 11.49 -0.99
CA PRO A 193 -12.52 10.40 -1.02
C PRO A 193 -11.84 10.21 -2.38
N SER A 194 -12.60 10.29 -3.48
CA SER A 194 -12.05 10.11 -4.83
C SER A 194 -11.05 11.22 -5.17
N VAL A 195 -11.39 12.48 -4.88
CA VAL A 195 -10.49 13.62 -5.10
C VAL A 195 -9.22 13.46 -4.28
N LEU A 196 -9.33 13.12 -3.00
CA LEU A 196 -8.15 12.93 -2.13
C LEU A 196 -7.28 11.76 -2.60
N MET A 197 -7.86 10.62 -2.97
CA MET A 197 -7.10 9.48 -3.49
C MET A 197 -6.38 9.82 -4.79
N LEU A 198 -7.00 10.57 -5.69
CA LEU A 198 -6.37 11.01 -6.93
C LEU A 198 -5.19 11.96 -6.66
N ILE A 199 -5.37 12.94 -5.77
CA ILE A 199 -4.33 13.91 -5.40
C ILE A 199 -3.15 13.18 -4.75
N PHE A 200 -3.38 12.41 -3.69
CA PHE A 200 -2.29 11.73 -2.97
C PHE A 200 -1.70 10.57 -3.76
N GLY A 201 -2.48 9.90 -4.61
CA GLY A 201 -2.00 8.91 -5.56
C GLY A 201 -1.02 9.52 -6.57
N PHE A 202 -1.41 10.64 -7.19
CA PHE A 202 -0.53 11.38 -8.11
C PHE A 202 0.75 11.87 -7.39
N LEU A 203 0.62 12.45 -6.20
CA LEU A 203 1.78 12.91 -5.42
C LEU A 203 2.72 11.76 -5.04
N THR A 204 2.18 10.58 -4.74
CA THR A 204 2.97 9.37 -4.46
C THR A 204 3.76 8.96 -5.69
N ILE A 205 3.10 8.85 -6.86
CA ILE A 205 3.76 8.49 -8.13
C ILE A 205 4.80 9.53 -8.51
N HIS A 206 4.48 10.82 -8.36
CA HIS A 206 5.41 11.91 -8.61
C HIS A 206 6.65 11.82 -7.73
N ASN A 207 6.49 11.56 -6.43
CA ASN A 207 7.61 11.41 -5.51
C ASN A 207 8.48 10.19 -5.85
N ILE A 208 7.87 9.05 -6.20
CA ILE A 208 8.59 7.84 -6.60
C ILE A 208 9.36 8.09 -7.89
N ASN A 209 8.71 8.65 -8.91
CA ASN A 209 9.34 8.98 -10.19
C ASN A 209 10.45 10.01 -10.03
N ARG A 210 10.27 11.03 -9.18
CA ARG A 210 11.32 11.98 -8.85
C ARG A 210 12.47 11.30 -8.11
N SER A 211 12.19 10.31 -7.27
CA SER A 211 13.24 9.58 -6.54
C SER A 211 14.06 8.75 -7.52
N GLN A 212 13.40 8.08 -8.46
CA GLN A 212 14.06 7.38 -9.56
C GLN A 212 14.83 8.36 -10.46
N ARG A 213 14.22 9.49 -10.86
CA ARG A 213 14.85 10.56 -11.65
C ARG A 213 15.88 11.40 -10.91
N ALA A 214 16.07 11.27 -9.60
CA ALA A 214 17.22 11.84 -8.90
C ALA A 214 18.41 10.86 -8.94
N VAL A 215 18.12 9.57 -9.13
CA VAL A 215 19.13 8.51 -9.28
C VAL A 215 19.55 8.37 -10.76
N VAL A 216 18.64 8.57 -11.72
CA VAL A 216 18.86 8.44 -13.18
C VAL A 216 19.73 9.53 -13.86
N PRO A 217 19.81 10.81 -13.44
CA PRO A 217 20.66 11.81 -14.10
C PRO A 217 22.13 11.46 -13.94
N PHE A 218 22.48 10.77 -12.85
CA PHE A 218 23.79 10.19 -12.68
C PHE A 218 24.08 9.11 -13.74
N MET A 219 23.08 8.33 -14.17
CA MET A 219 23.23 7.34 -15.26
C MET A 219 23.23 7.96 -16.67
N GLY A 220 22.39 8.97 -16.91
CA GLY A 220 22.29 9.63 -18.23
C GLY A 220 23.52 10.45 -18.60
N THR A 221 24.08 11.18 -17.63
CA THR A 221 25.34 11.94 -17.83
C THR A 221 26.52 10.99 -18.08
N ILE A 222 26.52 9.78 -17.51
CA ILE A 222 27.51 8.73 -17.80
C ILE A 222 27.37 8.19 -19.23
N HIS A 223 26.14 8.11 -19.77
CA HIS A 223 25.90 7.64 -21.14
C HIS A 223 26.34 8.68 -22.19
N ASP A 224 26.11 9.97 -21.94
CA ASP A 224 26.49 11.07 -22.84
C ASP A 224 28.01 11.36 -22.82
N ILE A 225 28.62 11.22 -21.64
CA ILE A 225 30.08 11.20 -21.50
C ILE A 225 30.66 9.97 -22.24
N ARG A 226 30.03 8.79 -22.13
CA ARG A 226 30.44 7.59 -22.91
C ARG A 226 30.31 7.77 -24.42
N ALA A 227 29.27 8.46 -24.92
CA ALA A 227 29.06 8.69 -26.35
C ALA A 227 30.05 9.72 -26.93
N THR A 228 30.31 10.80 -26.18
CA THR A 228 31.31 11.81 -26.55
C THR A 228 32.74 11.24 -26.50
N ILE A 229 33.03 10.38 -25.53
CA ILE A 229 34.28 9.62 -25.46
C ILE A 229 34.37 8.62 -26.63
N HIS A 230 33.30 7.89 -26.98
CA HIS A 230 33.31 6.95 -28.12
C HIS A 230 33.57 7.63 -29.47
N LEU A 231 33.00 8.82 -29.72
CA LEU A 231 33.23 9.58 -30.95
C LEU A 231 34.64 10.18 -31.02
N CYS A 232 35.22 10.58 -29.89
CA CYS A 232 36.62 11.02 -29.83
C CYS A 232 37.61 9.85 -29.99
N PHE A 233 37.26 8.66 -29.48
CA PHE A 233 38.10 7.45 -29.56
C PHE A 233 38.17 6.79 -30.95
N ILE A 234 37.20 7.01 -31.84
CA ILE A 234 37.27 6.45 -33.21
C ILE A 234 38.32 7.19 -34.06
N ARG A 235 38.57 8.48 -33.80
CA ARG A 235 39.53 9.27 -34.59
C ARG A 235 40.99 9.09 -34.16
N HIS A 236 41.24 8.57 -32.96
CA HIS A 236 42.59 8.52 -32.37
C HIS A 236 43.25 7.13 -32.38
N ARG A 237 42.72 6.15 -33.12
CA ARG A 237 43.29 4.78 -33.20
C ARG A 237 44.42 4.63 -34.24
N TYR A 238 44.83 5.70 -34.93
CA TYR A 238 45.85 5.64 -35.99
C TYR A 238 47.19 6.33 -35.71
N LEU A 239 47.38 7.02 -34.59
CA LEU A 239 48.70 7.58 -34.26
C LEU A 239 49.17 7.15 -32.86
N THR A 240 50.02 6.13 -32.87
CA THR A 240 51.31 6.06 -32.17
C THR A 240 51.35 6.28 -30.65
N ASN A 241 51.66 5.19 -29.96
CA ASN A 241 52.77 5.07 -28.98
C ASN A 241 53.36 6.40 -28.50
N PHE A 242 52.82 6.95 -27.41
CA PHE A 242 53.55 7.60 -26.32
C PHE A 242 52.50 8.09 -25.29
N LEU A 243 52.82 7.95 -24.00
CA LEU A 243 52.04 8.34 -22.81
C LEU A 243 51.07 7.27 -22.24
N LYS A 244 51.55 6.60 -21.18
CA LYS A 244 50.73 5.90 -20.18
C LYS A 244 49.68 6.87 -19.58
N PRO A 245 48.38 6.53 -19.52
CA PRO A 245 47.43 7.29 -18.72
C PRO A 245 47.28 6.68 -17.32
N ASN A 246 47.23 7.59 -16.35
CA ASN A 246 47.19 7.40 -14.91
C ASN A 246 45.98 6.58 -14.43
N LYS A 247 46.19 5.78 -13.37
CA LYS A 247 45.17 5.02 -12.62
C LYS A 247 43.95 5.90 -12.30
N MET A 248 42.74 5.39 -12.57
CA MET A 248 41.51 5.97 -12.03
C MET A 248 41.58 5.96 -10.50
N THR A 249 41.31 7.13 -9.93
CA THR A 249 41.32 7.51 -8.52
C THR A 249 40.93 6.41 -7.53
N ASP A 250 41.86 6.17 -6.62
CA ASP A 250 41.77 5.39 -5.39
C ASP A 250 40.44 5.68 -4.63
N ARG A 251 39.47 4.76 -4.69
CA ARG A 251 38.31 4.81 -3.77
C ARG A 251 38.80 4.30 -2.42
N LYS A 252 39.50 5.15 -1.68
CA LYS A 252 40.07 4.79 -0.38
C LYS A 252 38.97 4.27 0.55
N ALA A 253 39.13 3.05 1.03
CA ALA A 253 38.23 2.47 2.02
C ALA A 253 38.31 3.24 3.34
N VAL A 254 37.16 3.55 3.92
CA VAL A 254 37.05 4.16 5.25
C VAL A 254 36.46 3.12 6.21
N ILE A 255 37.33 2.47 6.97
CA ILE A 255 36.94 1.49 7.98
C ILE A 255 36.30 2.22 9.17
N LYS A 256 35.11 1.80 9.57
CA LYS A 256 34.37 2.38 10.70
C LYS A 256 34.49 1.53 11.95
N ASN A 257 34.43 0.22 11.79
CA ASN A 257 34.66 -0.74 12.85
C ASN A 257 35.14 -2.05 12.23
N ALA A 258 36.09 -2.73 12.88
CA ALA A 258 36.61 -4.01 12.43
C ALA A 258 37.05 -4.82 13.65
N ASP A 259 36.61 -6.07 13.70
CA ASP A 259 37.10 -7.13 14.57
C ASP A 259 37.49 -8.30 13.66
N MET A 260 38.69 -8.20 13.07
CA MET A 260 39.35 -9.21 12.22
C MET A 260 40.81 -8.78 11.95
N SER A 261 41.67 -9.67 11.45
CA SER A 261 43.07 -9.35 11.13
C SER A 261 43.21 -8.35 9.98
N GLU A 262 44.28 -7.55 9.97
CA GLU A 262 44.53 -6.54 8.93
C GLU A 262 44.55 -7.15 7.51
N ASP A 263 45.15 -8.33 7.34
CA ASP A 263 45.15 -9.06 6.07
C ASP A 263 43.72 -9.37 5.58
N MET A 264 42.83 -9.78 6.51
CA MET A 264 41.43 -10.08 6.19
C MET A 264 40.64 -8.80 5.89
N GLN A 265 40.96 -7.68 6.56
CA GLN A 265 40.35 -6.38 6.26
C GLN A 265 40.71 -5.92 4.84
N GLN A 266 41.97 -6.08 4.44
CA GLN A 266 42.42 -5.72 3.09
C GLN A 266 41.73 -6.61 2.04
N ASP A 267 41.65 -7.91 2.29
CA ASP A 267 40.92 -8.84 1.43
C ASP A 267 39.42 -8.47 1.29
N ALA A 268 38.78 -8.01 2.38
CA ALA A 268 37.41 -7.52 2.34
C ALA A 268 37.25 -6.28 1.46
N VAL A 269 38.19 -5.35 1.55
CA VAL A 269 38.22 -4.13 0.73
C VAL A 269 38.46 -4.46 -0.74
N ASP A 270 39.39 -5.38 -1.04
CA ASP A 270 39.74 -5.74 -2.40
C ASP A 270 38.60 -6.49 -3.11
N ILE A 271 37.99 -7.47 -2.44
CA ILE A 271 36.84 -8.22 -2.96
C ILE A 271 35.65 -7.27 -3.17
N ALA A 272 35.40 -6.36 -2.23
CA ALA A 272 34.32 -5.38 -2.38
C ALA A 272 34.58 -4.37 -3.51
N THR A 273 35.84 -3.98 -3.73
CA THR A 273 36.23 -3.11 -4.85
C THR A 273 35.96 -3.80 -6.18
N GLN A 274 36.36 -5.06 -6.33
CA GLN A 274 36.06 -5.87 -7.52
C GLN A 274 34.55 -6.06 -7.73
N ALA A 275 33.80 -6.27 -6.65
CA ALA A 275 32.35 -6.42 -6.70
C ALA A 275 31.67 -5.15 -7.22
N LEU A 276 32.12 -3.98 -6.76
CA LEU A 276 31.62 -2.67 -7.19
C LEU A 276 32.02 -2.30 -8.62
N GLU A 277 33.08 -2.87 -9.16
CA GLU A 277 33.46 -2.72 -10.57
C GLU A 277 32.61 -3.61 -11.49
N LYS A 278 32.26 -4.81 -11.02
CA LYS A 278 31.55 -5.81 -11.83
C LYS A 278 30.03 -5.68 -11.79
N TYR A 279 29.46 -5.24 -10.67
CA TYR A 279 28.02 -5.21 -10.45
C TYR A 279 27.53 -3.83 -10.05
N ASN A 280 26.32 -3.47 -10.51
CA ASN A 280 25.68 -2.19 -10.22
C ASN A 280 24.51 -2.29 -9.23
N ILE A 281 24.06 -3.51 -8.92
CA ILE A 281 22.91 -3.77 -8.03
C ILE A 281 23.46 -4.21 -6.66
N GLU A 282 23.07 -3.51 -5.58
CA GLU A 282 23.56 -3.75 -4.20
C GLU A 282 23.40 -5.20 -3.75
N LYS A 283 22.27 -5.83 -4.13
CA LYS A 283 22.01 -7.25 -3.88
C LYS A 283 23.07 -8.16 -4.50
N ASP A 284 23.46 -7.88 -5.74
CA ASP A 284 24.42 -8.72 -6.49
C ASP A 284 25.84 -8.51 -5.95
N ILE A 285 26.17 -7.28 -5.55
CA ILE A 285 27.42 -6.94 -4.86
C ILE A 285 27.52 -7.72 -3.54
N ALA A 286 26.47 -7.68 -2.70
CA ALA A 286 26.43 -8.41 -1.43
C ALA A 286 26.56 -9.94 -1.63
N ALA A 287 25.85 -10.48 -2.63
CA ALA A 287 25.90 -11.90 -2.96
C ALA A 287 27.30 -12.33 -3.42
N TYR A 288 27.98 -11.50 -4.21
CA TYR A 288 29.34 -11.76 -4.67
C TYR A 288 30.35 -11.75 -3.52
N ILE A 289 30.33 -10.71 -2.68
CA ILE A 289 31.25 -10.59 -1.54
C ILE A 289 31.07 -11.79 -0.60
N LYS A 290 29.81 -12.12 -0.25
CA LYS A 290 29.49 -13.29 0.58
C LYS A 290 30.08 -14.56 -0.02
N LYS A 291 29.86 -14.80 -1.32
CA LYS A 291 30.29 -16.03 -2.00
C LYS A 291 31.81 -16.19 -2.00
N GLU A 292 32.55 -15.11 -2.25
CA GLU A 292 34.02 -15.15 -2.23
C GLU A 292 34.57 -15.33 -0.80
N PHE A 293 33.94 -14.72 0.20
CA PHE A 293 34.32 -14.91 1.61
C PHE A 293 34.02 -16.32 2.13
N ASP A 294 32.85 -16.88 1.81
CA ASP A 294 32.51 -18.27 2.15
C ASP A 294 33.52 -19.25 1.54
N LYS A 295 34.00 -18.97 0.33
CA LYS A 295 35.00 -19.78 -0.37
C LYS A 295 36.38 -19.66 0.27
N LYS A 296 36.78 -18.47 0.72
CA LYS A 296 38.13 -18.19 1.22
C LYS A 296 38.29 -18.49 2.73
N TYR A 297 37.26 -18.25 3.54
CA TYR A 297 37.32 -18.31 5.01
C TYR A 297 36.28 -19.26 5.62
N ASN A 298 35.81 -20.22 4.83
CA ASN A 298 34.71 -21.15 5.14
C ASN A 298 33.34 -20.45 5.28
N PRO A 299 32.23 -21.17 5.01
CA PRO A 299 30.88 -20.70 5.36
C PRO A 299 30.77 -20.40 6.88
N THR A 300 29.92 -19.52 7.41
CA THR A 300 28.63 -18.93 7.01
C THR A 300 28.68 -17.39 7.08
N TRP A 301 29.22 -16.75 6.05
CA TRP A 301 29.32 -15.29 6.02
C TRP A 301 28.00 -14.63 5.64
N HIS A 302 27.79 -13.45 6.19
CA HIS A 302 26.66 -12.58 5.90
C HIS A 302 27.18 -11.22 5.45
N CYS A 303 26.67 -10.73 4.31
CA CYS A 303 27.06 -9.44 3.76
C CYS A 303 25.82 -8.56 3.55
N ILE A 304 25.90 -7.31 4.01
CA ILE A 304 24.90 -6.27 3.82
C ILE A 304 25.59 -5.11 3.10
N VAL A 305 24.99 -4.67 2.00
CA VAL A 305 25.49 -3.56 1.18
C VAL A 305 24.35 -2.56 0.99
N GLY A 306 24.63 -1.29 1.23
CA GLY A 306 23.65 -0.24 1.02
C GLY A 306 24.18 1.15 1.35
N ARG A 307 23.51 2.19 0.87
CA ARG A 307 23.90 3.59 1.17
C ARG A 307 23.43 4.07 2.53
N ASN A 308 22.32 3.53 3.05
CA ASN A 308 21.73 3.93 4.33
C ASN A 308 21.13 2.71 5.03
N PHE A 309 21.80 2.21 6.06
CA PHE A 309 21.25 1.17 6.95
C PHE A 309 21.82 1.33 8.36
N GLY A 310 21.05 0.89 9.35
CA GLY A 310 21.52 0.68 10.72
C GLY A 310 21.59 -0.82 10.99
N SER A 311 22.59 -1.26 11.74
CA SER A 311 22.84 -2.67 12.03
C SER A 311 23.27 -2.86 13.48
N TYR A 312 22.69 -3.85 14.15
CA TYR A 312 23.12 -4.34 15.46
C TYR A 312 23.04 -5.86 15.40
N VAL A 313 24.19 -6.52 15.27
CA VAL A 313 24.27 -7.96 14.96
C VAL A 313 25.20 -8.68 15.93
N THR A 314 24.76 -9.84 16.41
CA THR A 314 25.63 -10.80 17.09
C THR A 314 26.45 -11.53 16.03
N HIS A 315 27.77 -11.62 16.25
CA HIS A 315 28.72 -12.19 15.31
C HIS A 315 29.77 -13.01 16.08
N GLU A 316 30.42 -13.94 15.38
CA GLU A 316 31.60 -14.64 15.89
C GLU A 316 32.74 -13.64 16.13
N THR A 317 33.53 -13.85 17.18
CA THR A 317 34.71 -13.01 17.44
C THR A 317 35.71 -13.10 16.29
N LYS A 318 36.39 -11.98 15.99
CA LYS A 318 37.37 -11.85 14.90
C LYS A 318 36.84 -12.01 13.48
N HIS A 319 35.52 -11.97 13.28
CA HIS A 319 34.89 -12.11 11.97
C HIS A 319 33.86 -11.01 11.69
N PHE A 320 34.24 -9.74 11.88
CA PHE A 320 33.35 -8.60 11.66
C PHE A 320 34.06 -7.39 11.07
N ILE A 321 33.49 -6.77 10.04
CA ILE A 321 33.97 -5.51 9.46
C ILE A 321 32.83 -4.65 8.94
N TYR A 322 32.92 -3.35 9.21
CA TYR A 322 32.03 -2.31 8.71
C TYR A 322 32.86 -1.17 8.13
N PHE A 323 32.70 -0.91 6.84
CA PHE A 323 33.48 0.09 6.12
C PHE A 323 32.70 0.75 4.99
N TYR A 324 33.21 1.88 4.51
CA TYR A 324 32.69 2.60 3.35
C TYR A 324 33.66 2.51 2.18
N LEU A 325 33.13 2.21 0.99
CA LEU A 325 33.80 2.42 -0.29
C LEU A 325 33.06 3.52 -1.05
N GLY A 326 33.58 4.74 -0.97
CA GLY A 326 32.90 5.93 -1.47
C GLY A 326 31.59 6.20 -0.71
N GLN A 327 30.45 6.08 -1.38
CA GLN A 327 29.12 6.32 -0.80
C GLN A 327 28.38 5.02 -0.41
N VAL A 328 29.01 3.86 -0.59
CA VAL A 328 28.40 2.56 -0.30
C VAL A 328 28.97 2.04 1.02
N ALA A 329 28.10 1.79 2.00
CA ALA A 329 28.44 1.09 3.22
C ALA A 329 28.37 -0.42 3.00
N ILE A 330 29.36 -1.13 3.53
CA ILE A 330 29.47 -2.58 3.46
C ILE A 330 29.68 -3.08 4.89
N LEU A 331 28.83 -4.01 5.29
CA LEU A 331 28.90 -4.73 6.56
C LEU A 331 29.05 -6.22 6.25
N LEU A 332 30.11 -6.82 6.75
CA LEU A 332 30.43 -8.23 6.54
C LEU A 332 30.73 -8.86 7.90
N PHE A 333 30.02 -9.94 8.22
CA PHE A 333 30.18 -10.64 9.48
C PHE A 333 29.88 -12.13 9.36
N LYS A 334 30.44 -12.94 10.25
CA LYS A 334 30.16 -14.36 10.34
C LYS A 334 29.27 -14.68 11.55
N SER A 335 28.33 -15.59 11.36
CA SER A 335 27.45 -16.08 12.43
C SER A 335 27.10 -17.54 12.14
N GLY A 336 27.31 -18.41 13.12
CA GLY A 336 27.07 -19.85 13.01
C GLY A 336 27.37 -20.56 14.31
#